data_AF-A0A1W9LHG0-F1
#
_entry.id   AF-A0A1W9LHG0-F1
#
_cell.length_a   1.000
_cell.length_b   1.000
_cell.length_c   1.000
_cell.angle_alpha   90.00
_cell.angle_beta   90.00
_cell.angle_gamma   90.00
#
_symmetry.space_group_name_H-M   'P 1'
#
loop_
_entity.id
_entity.type
_entity.pdbx_description
1 polymer ?
#
loop_
_entity_poly.entity_id
_entity_poly.type
_entity_poly.pdbx_seq_one_letter_code
_entity_poly.pdbx_strand_id
1 'polypeptide(L)'
;MGQFGANLSETDSQMIALGRTRAACALEPLLEKAAQLDASAPFSHHRAIALALEALGDPRAAPILAGLLRKEGMSGHAIPSIGDAKAKKFSGGTDTQVRRDALREIGLARALYRCGDHEGLGESILKAYTADLHGHYARHAQAVLAKGKPK
;
A
#
# COMPACT_ATOMS: atom_id res chain seq x y z
N MET A 1 -9.92 16.12 -14.22
CA MET A 1 -8.69 16.58 -14.89
C MET A 1 -7.99 15.36 -15.45
N GLY A 2 -7.80 15.31 -16.78
CA GLY A 2 -7.08 14.24 -17.46
C GLY A 2 -5.58 14.43 -17.25
N GLN A 3 -4.93 13.43 -16.67
CA GLN A 3 -3.49 13.43 -16.42
C GLN A 3 -2.81 12.79 -17.64
N PHE A 4 -2.12 13.59 -18.46
CA PHE A 4 -1.39 13.14 -19.65
C PHE A 4 0.13 13.21 -19.38
N GLY A 5 0.90 12.22 -19.83
CA GLY A 5 2.36 12.15 -19.62
C GLY A 5 2.79 11.33 -18.41
N ALA A 6 4.04 11.53 -17.96
CA ALA A 6 4.60 10.81 -16.81
C ALA A 6 3.92 11.26 -15.50
N ASN A 7 2.93 10.50 -15.04
CA ASN A 7 2.20 10.73 -13.79
C ASN A 7 2.97 10.26 -12.54
N LEU A 8 4.30 10.30 -12.60
CA LEU A 8 5.21 9.90 -11.53
C LEU A 8 6.27 10.98 -11.38
N SER A 9 6.59 11.35 -10.14
CA SER A 9 7.78 12.16 -9.90
C SER A 9 9.04 11.39 -10.33
N GLU A 10 10.13 12.11 -10.55
CA GLU A 10 11.42 11.48 -10.81
C GLU A 10 11.81 10.52 -9.68
N THR A 11 11.63 10.95 -8.42
CA THR A 11 11.87 10.11 -7.24
C THR A 11 11.03 8.84 -7.26
N ASP A 12 9.73 8.92 -7.60
CA ASP A 12 8.87 7.74 -7.69
C ASP A 12 9.32 6.77 -8.79
N SER A 13 9.75 7.32 -9.92
CA SER A 13 10.25 6.54 -11.05
C SER A 13 11.55 5.81 -10.69
N GLN A 14 12.46 6.49 -9.99
CA GLN A 14 13.71 5.92 -9.49
C GLN A 14 13.46 4.82 -8.45
N MET A 15 12.56 5.02 -7.49
CA MET A 15 12.21 3.99 -6.51
C MET A 15 11.69 2.72 -7.20
N ILE A 16 10.76 2.86 -8.16
CA ILE A 16 10.22 1.73 -8.91
C ILE A 16 11.30 1.05 -9.74
N ALA A 17 12.17 1.83 -10.40
CA ALA A 17 13.28 1.28 -11.19
C ALA A 17 14.24 0.47 -10.32
N LEU A 18 14.66 1.01 -9.16
CA LEU A 18 15.51 0.34 -8.19
C LEU A 18 14.93 -1.01 -7.77
N GLY A 19 13.66 -1.06 -7.36
CA GLY A 19 13.02 -2.33 -6.99
C GLY A 19 12.95 -3.34 -8.14
N ARG A 20 12.76 -2.87 -9.38
CA ARG A 20 12.74 -3.72 -10.58
C ARG A 20 14.10 -4.27 -10.98
N THR A 21 15.20 -3.63 -10.60
CA THR A 21 16.55 -4.19 -10.82
C THR A 21 16.79 -5.48 -10.04
N ARG A 22 16.08 -5.64 -8.91
CA ARG A 22 16.33 -6.70 -7.91
C ARG A 22 17.75 -6.75 -7.38
N ALA A 23 18.52 -5.67 -7.51
CA ALA A 23 19.85 -5.58 -6.96
C ALA A 23 19.78 -5.47 -5.43
N ALA A 24 20.62 -6.22 -4.72
CA ALA A 24 20.64 -6.19 -3.26
C ALA A 24 20.95 -4.79 -2.68
N CYS A 25 21.78 -4.00 -3.39
CA CYS A 25 22.12 -2.63 -3.01
C CYS A 25 20.93 -1.65 -3.13
N ALA A 26 19.85 -2.02 -3.83
CA ALA A 26 18.65 -1.19 -3.93
C ALA A 26 17.84 -1.17 -2.62
N LEU A 27 18.01 -2.16 -1.75
CA LEU A 27 17.16 -2.33 -0.58
C LEU A 27 17.33 -1.19 0.43
N GLU A 28 18.55 -0.92 0.88
CA GLU A 28 18.80 0.04 1.97
C GLU A 28 18.23 1.44 1.67
N PRO A 29 18.46 2.05 0.49
CA PRO A 29 17.87 3.35 0.17
C PRO A 29 16.33 3.34 0.15
N LEU A 30 15.71 2.22 -0.25
CA LEU A 30 14.25 2.07 -0.25
C LEU A 30 13.69 1.92 1.17
N LEU A 31 14.40 1.23 2.06
CA LEU A 31 14.01 1.11 3.48
C LEU A 31 14.12 2.45 4.20
N GLU A 32 15.22 3.17 3.99
CA GLU A 32 15.42 4.53 4.51
C GLU A 32 14.28 5.45 4.07
N LYS A 33 13.94 5.41 2.78
CA LYS A 33 12.84 6.22 2.25
C LYS A 33 11.48 5.82 2.82
N ALA A 34 11.21 4.52 2.96
CA ALA A 34 9.96 4.03 3.55
C ALA A 34 9.78 4.47 5.01
N ALA A 35 10.86 4.49 5.81
CA ALA A 35 10.83 4.91 7.20
C ALA A 35 10.41 6.38 7.38
N GLN A 36 10.72 7.24 6.39
CA GLN A 36 10.40 8.66 6.38
C GLN A 36 8.94 8.97 5.99
N LEU A 37 8.20 8.00 5.43
CA LEU A 37 6.82 8.24 4.99
C LEU A 37 5.84 8.25 6.16
N ASP A 38 4.75 9.00 6.03
CA ASP A 38 3.60 9.00 6.92
C ASP A 38 2.33 9.40 6.15
N ALA A 39 1.20 9.56 6.86
CA ALA A 39 -0.08 9.86 6.24
C ALA A 39 -0.12 11.21 5.47
N SER A 40 0.78 12.14 5.78
CA SER A 40 0.88 13.45 5.11
C SER A 40 1.62 13.37 3.76
N ALA A 41 2.44 12.34 3.56
CA ALA A 41 3.21 12.19 2.34
C ALA A 41 2.31 11.89 1.12
N PRO A 42 2.69 12.35 -0.09
CA PRO A 42 1.97 12.05 -1.32
C PRO A 42 1.67 10.57 -1.51
N PHE A 43 0.48 10.26 -2.03
CA PHE A 43 0.08 8.90 -2.37
C PHE A 43 1.07 8.20 -3.32
N SER A 44 1.66 8.94 -4.25
CA SER A 44 2.58 8.39 -5.24
C SER A 44 3.83 7.76 -4.60
N HIS A 45 4.36 8.37 -3.53
CA HIS A 45 5.51 7.82 -2.79
C HIS A 45 5.19 6.48 -2.14
N HIS A 46 4.02 6.37 -1.51
CA HIS A 46 3.57 5.11 -0.92
C HIS A 46 3.40 4.03 -1.98
N ARG A 47 2.79 4.37 -3.12
CA ARG A 47 2.64 3.46 -4.25
C ARG A 47 3.99 3.01 -4.80
N ALA A 48 4.94 3.92 -4.97
CA ALA A 48 6.26 3.62 -5.49
C ALA A 48 7.06 2.72 -4.55
N ILE A 49 7.07 3.02 -3.25
CA ILE A 49 7.71 2.18 -2.22
C ILE A 49 7.08 0.79 -2.15
N ALA A 50 5.74 0.70 -2.16
CA ALA A 50 5.05 -0.59 -2.14
C ALA A 50 5.47 -1.46 -3.33
N LEU A 51 5.46 -0.89 -4.55
CA LEU A 51 5.86 -1.61 -5.77
C LEU A 51 7.34 -2.01 -5.75
N ALA A 52 8.21 -1.13 -5.26
CA ALA A 52 9.66 -1.37 -5.24
C ALA A 52 10.04 -2.48 -4.25
N LEU A 53 9.55 -2.40 -3.01
CA LEU A 53 9.84 -3.39 -1.97
C LEU A 53 9.17 -4.74 -2.27
N GLU A 54 7.95 -4.74 -2.80
CA GLU A 54 7.30 -5.99 -3.26
C GLU A 54 8.10 -6.67 -4.37
N ALA A 55 8.70 -5.91 -5.29
CA ALA A 55 9.51 -6.47 -6.38
C ALA A 55 10.81 -7.11 -5.89
N LEU A 56 11.39 -6.59 -4.80
CA LEU A 56 12.54 -7.16 -4.11
C LEU A 56 12.17 -8.38 -3.27
N GLY A 57 11.05 -8.32 -2.55
CA GLY A 57 10.56 -9.41 -1.71
C GLY A 57 11.46 -9.73 -0.50
N ASP A 58 12.36 -8.83 -0.11
CA ASP A 58 13.30 -9.07 0.99
C ASP A 58 12.59 -8.98 2.36
N PRO A 59 12.73 -10.00 3.24
CA PRO A 59 12.12 -10.00 4.56
C PRO A 59 12.45 -8.81 5.46
N ARG A 60 13.59 -8.16 5.26
CA ARG A 60 14.00 -6.97 6.02
C ARG A 60 13.07 -5.78 5.79
N ALA A 61 12.29 -5.77 4.70
CA ALA A 61 11.29 -4.73 4.44
C ALA A 61 10.04 -4.86 5.31
N ALA A 62 9.71 -6.06 5.79
CA ALA A 62 8.47 -6.30 6.53
C ALA A 62 8.32 -5.46 7.81
N PRO A 63 9.31 -5.40 8.74
CA PRO A 63 9.16 -4.58 9.94
C PRO A 63 9.01 -3.08 9.62
N ILE A 64 9.67 -2.58 8.58
CA ILE A 64 9.57 -1.18 8.16
C ILE A 64 8.18 -0.87 7.58
N LEU A 65 7.66 -1.75 6.71
CA LEU A 65 6.32 -1.60 6.14
C LEU A 65 5.22 -1.73 7.20
N ALA A 66 5.40 -2.63 8.18
CA ALA A 66 4.48 -2.75 9.30
C ALA A 66 4.51 -1.51 10.20
N GLY A 67 5.70 -0.97 10.49
CA GLY A 67 5.86 0.29 11.21
C GLY A 67 5.15 1.45 10.49
N LEU A 68 5.27 1.54 9.17
CA LEU A 68 4.58 2.55 8.37
C LEU A 68 3.05 2.42 8.44
N LEU A 69 2.50 1.20 8.32
CA LEU A 69 1.05 0.94 8.39
C LEU A 69 0.45 1.21 9.79
N ARG A 70 1.30 1.18 10.84
CA ARG A 70 0.91 1.49 12.22
C ARG A 70 0.91 2.97 12.55
N LYS A 71 1.49 3.83 11.71
CA LYS A 71 1.42 5.28 11.91
C LYS A 71 -0.03 5.75 11.82
N GLU A 72 -0.33 6.84 12.52
CA GLU A 72 -1.67 7.43 12.54
C GLU A 72 -2.16 7.73 11.12
N GLY A 73 -3.41 7.35 10.82
CA GLY A 73 -4.04 7.58 9.52
C GLY A 73 -3.60 6.62 8.40
N MET A 74 -2.69 5.68 8.63
CA MET A 74 -2.17 4.79 7.58
C MET A 74 -2.99 3.53 7.34
N SER A 75 -3.80 3.11 8.31
CA SER A 75 -4.65 1.92 8.24
C SER A 75 -6.08 2.17 8.73
N GLY A 76 -6.98 1.20 8.50
CA GLY A 76 -8.39 1.28 8.88
C GLY A 76 -9.30 1.92 7.82
N HIS A 77 -8.93 1.83 6.54
CA HIS A 77 -9.69 2.44 5.43
C HIS A 77 -10.62 1.48 4.70
N ALA A 78 -10.61 0.19 5.05
CA ALA A 78 -11.59 -0.78 4.56
C ALA A 78 -13.01 -0.37 4.97
N ILE A 79 -13.97 -0.57 4.07
CA ILE A 79 -15.40 -0.24 4.25
C ILE A 79 -16.22 -1.51 4.01
N PRO A 80 -16.36 -2.40 5.01
CA PRO A 80 -17.01 -3.69 4.85
C PRO A 80 -18.55 -3.64 4.94
N SER A 81 -19.12 -2.55 5.45
CA SER A 81 -20.57 -2.42 5.64
C SER A 81 -21.14 -1.09 5.18
N ILE A 82 -22.47 -1.06 4.98
CA ILE A 82 -23.22 0.16 4.66
C ILE A 82 -23.10 1.17 5.81
N GLY A 83 -23.01 0.72 7.06
CA GLY A 83 -22.80 1.57 8.22
C GLY A 83 -21.47 2.33 8.14
N ASP A 84 -20.39 1.60 7.83
CA ASP A 84 -19.05 2.19 7.66
C ASP A 84 -19.02 3.18 6.50
N ALA A 85 -19.71 2.85 5.40
CA ALA A 85 -19.82 3.74 4.24
C ALA A 85 -20.55 5.06 4.59
N LYS A 86 -21.61 5.00 5.41
CA LYS A 86 -22.34 6.17 5.89
C LYS A 86 -21.52 7.01 6.88
N ALA A 87 -20.67 6.38 7.68
CA ALA A 87 -19.81 7.07 8.63
C ALA A 87 -18.70 7.88 7.95
N LYS A 88 -18.32 7.52 6.71
CA LYS A 88 -17.34 8.29 5.92
C LYS A 88 -17.99 9.58 5.43
N LYS A 89 -17.39 10.71 5.83
CA LYS A 89 -17.78 12.03 5.33
C LYS A 89 -17.14 12.26 3.96
N PHE A 90 -17.97 12.39 2.94
CA PHE A 90 -17.53 12.83 1.62
C PHE A 90 -17.65 14.35 1.56
N SER A 91 -16.53 15.04 1.28
CA SER A 91 -16.50 16.50 1.20
C SER A 91 -17.06 17.06 -0.13
N GLY A 92 -17.48 16.20 -1.06
CA GLY A 92 -18.12 16.56 -2.33
C GLY A 92 -17.85 15.56 -3.45
N GLY A 93 -18.39 15.81 -4.65
CA GLY A 93 -18.30 14.89 -5.81
C GLY A 93 -16.89 14.70 -6.40
N THR A 94 -15.91 15.50 -5.98
CA THR A 94 -14.50 15.40 -6.39
C THR A 94 -13.59 14.87 -5.28
N ASP A 95 -14.15 14.45 -4.15
CA ASP A 95 -13.38 13.92 -3.02
C ASP A 95 -12.68 12.61 -3.42
N THR A 96 -11.35 12.60 -3.35
CA THR A 96 -10.52 11.44 -3.66
C THR A 96 -9.88 10.82 -2.43
N GLN A 97 -10.15 11.35 -1.22
CA GLN A 97 -9.49 10.94 0.02
C GLN A 97 -9.76 9.47 0.34
N VAL A 98 -11.04 9.07 0.39
CA VAL A 98 -11.44 7.68 0.67
C VAL A 98 -10.76 6.70 -0.28
N ARG A 99 -10.79 6.99 -1.58
CA ARG A 99 -10.14 6.16 -2.60
C ARG A 99 -8.62 6.10 -2.42
N ARG A 100 -8.00 7.26 -2.21
CA ARG A 100 -6.55 7.40 -2.05
C ARG A 100 -6.05 6.62 -0.83
N ASP A 101 -6.75 6.76 0.29
CA ASP A 101 -6.34 6.16 1.56
C ASP A 101 -6.53 4.65 1.53
N ALA A 102 -7.62 4.16 0.93
CA ALA A 102 -7.83 2.73 0.69
C ALA A 102 -6.76 2.14 -0.25
N LEU A 103 -6.46 2.80 -1.37
CA LEU A 103 -5.42 2.35 -2.30
C LEU A 103 -4.03 2.34 -1.67
N ARG A 104 -3.73 3.32 -0.80
CA ARG A 104 -2.47 3.39 -0.06
C ARG A 104 -2.33 2.19 0.86
N GLU A 105 -3.34 1.98 1.71
CA GLU A 105 -3.34 0.91 2.71
C GLU A 105 -3.26 -0.46 2.04
N ILE A 106 -4.16 -0.77 1.09
CA ILE A 106 -4.19 -2.10 0.46
C ILE A 106 -2.91 -2.40 -0.35
N GLY A 107 -2.30 -1.36 -0.95
CA GLY A 107 -1.03 -1.49 -1.67
C GLY A 107 0.14 -1.81 -0.75
N LEU A 108 0.26 -1.08 0.37
CA LEU A 108 1.28 -1.33 1.38
C LEU A 108 1.06 -2.66 2.10
N ALA A 109 -0.17 -3.03 2.42
CA ALA A 109 -0.51 -4.31 3.04
C ALA A 109 -0.14 -5.49 2.14
N ARG A 110 -0.37 -5.37 0.81
CA ARG A 110 0.12 -6.36 -0.14
C ARG A 110 1.64 -6.46 -0.13
N ALA A 111 2.36 -5.35 -0.19
CA ALA A 111 3.82 -5.35 -0.15
C ALA A 111 4.34 -5.99 1.14
N LEU A 112 3.76 -5.63 2.30
CA LEU A 112 4.08 -6.23 3.60
C LEU A 112 3.85 -7.74 3.58
N TYR A 113 2.69 -8.18 3.10
CA TYR A 113 2.36 -9.60 2.99
C TYR A 113 3.35 -10.38 2.12
N ARG A 114 3.85 -9.74 1.05
CA ARG A 114 4.86 -10.32 0.15
C ARG A 114 6.27 -10.27 0.71
N CYS A 115 6.60 -9.32 1.58
CA CYS A 115 7.91 -9.27 2.22
C CYS A 115 7.98 -10.10 3.51
N GLY A 116 7.04 -11.00 3.78
CA GLY A 116 7.10 -11.89 4.96
C GLY A 116 6.16 -11.53 6.09
N ASP A 117 5.30 -10.52 5.91
CA ASP A 117 4.09 -10.30 6.71
C ASP A 117 4.35 -10.19 8.22
N HIS A 118 5.16 -9.21 8.61
CA HIS A 118 5.58 -9.00 9.99
C HIS A 118 4.36 -8.96 10.94
N GLU A 119 4.37 -9.89 11.91
CA GLU A 119 3.31 -10.07 12.92
C GLU A 119 1.90 -10.31 12.33
N GLY A 120 1.79 -10.76 11.08
CA GLY A 120 0.50 -11.04 10.43
C GLY A 120 -0.30 -9.79 10.05
N LEU A 121 0.30 -8.59 10.12
CA LEU A 121 -0.43 -7.33 9.93
C LEU A 121 -0.92 -7.16 8.48
N GLY A 122 -0.11 -7.48 7.48
CA GLY A 122 -0.48 -7.38 6.08
C GLY A 122 -1.64 -8.32 5.74
N GLU A 123 -1.56 -9.56 6.22
CA GLU A 123 -2.65 -10.54 6.09
C GLU A 123 -3.94 -10.07 6.76
N SER A 124 -3.85 -9.51 7.97
CA SER A 124 -5.01 -8.97 8.71
C SER A 124 -5.72 -7.85 7.94
N ILE A 125 -4.96 -6.88 7.42
CA ILE A 125 -5.52 -5.78 6.62
C ILE A 125 -6.15 -6.31 5.33
N LEU A 126 -5.46 -7.21 4.62
CA LEU A 126 -6.01 -7.82 3.41
C LEU A 126 -7.32 -8.56 3.71
N LYS A 127 -7.40 -9.31 4.82
CA LYS A 127 -8.63 -9.96 5.28
C LYS A 127 -9.76 -8.95 5.49
N ALA A 128 -9.49 -7.81 6.13
CA ALA A 128 -10.49 -6.75 6.30
C ALA A 128 -11.03 -6.26 4.95
N TYR A 129 -10.15 -6.10 3.94
CA TYR A 129 -10.57 -5.70 2.59
C TYR A 129 -11.37 -6.77 1.84
N THR A 130 -11.32 -8.05 2.21
CA THR A 130 -12.07 -9.10 1.48
C THR A 130 -13.59 -8.94 1.51
N ALA A 131 -14.10 -8.18 2.48
CA ALA A 131 -15.52 -7.84 2.61
C ALA A 131 -15.84 -6.40 2.17
N ASP A 132 -14.87 -5.65 1.62
CA ASP A 132 -15.06 -4.25 1.26
C ASP A 132 -16.15 -4.06 0.19
N LEU A 133 -17.04 -3.09 0.41
CA LEU A 133 -18.13 -2.76 -0.50
C LEU A 133 -17.62 -2.29 -1.87
N HIS A 134 -16.40 -1.76 -1.96
CA HIS A 134 -15.71 -1.57 -3.23
C HIS A 134 -15.24 -2.94 -3.74
N GLY A 135 -16.09 -3.61 -4.52
CA GLY A 135 -15.84 -4.98 -4.98
C GLY A 135 -14.54 -5.19 -5.76
N HIS A 136 -13.84 -4.14 -6.21
CA HIS A 136 -12.50 -4.25 -6.78
C HIS A 136 -11.40 -4.39 -5.72
N TYR A 137 -11.53 -3.73 -4.56
CA TYR A 137 -10.61 -3.94 -3.42
C TYR A 137 -10.80 -5.33 -2.81
N ALA A 138 -12.06 -5.76 -2.64
CA ALA A 138 -12.37 -7.10 -2.16
C ALA A 138 -11.75 -8.20 -3.02
N ARG A 139 -12.00 -8.14 -4.34
CA ARG A 139 -11.40 -9.10 -5.29
C ARG A 139 -9.87 -9.05 -5.30
N HIS A 140 -9.29 -7.86 -5.18
CA HIS A 140 -7.83 -7.72 -5.10
C HIS A 140 -7.28 -8.43 -3.86
N ALA A 141 -7.83 -8.16 -2.68
CA ALA A 141 -7.37 -8.75 -1.44
C ALA A 141 -7.54 -10.28 -1.43
N GLN A 142 -8.69 -10.78 -1.89
CA GLN A 142 -8.94 -12.21 -2.04
C GLN A 142 -7.90 -12.88 -2.95
N ALA A 143 -7.60 -12.28 -4.10
CA ALA A 143 -6.61 -12.81 -5.03
C ALA A 143 -5.18 -12.80 -4.45
N VAL A 144 -4.82 -11.77 -3.70
CA VAL A 144 -3.52 -11.68 -3.02
C VAL A 144 -3.38 -12.79 -1.98
N LEU A 145 -4.40 -12.99 -1.14
CA LEU A 145 -4.43 -14.03 -0.11
C LEU A 145 -4.41 -15.43 -0.72
N ALA A 146 -5.22 -15.69 -1.74
CA ALA A 146 -5.29 -16.97 -2.44
C ALA A 146 -3.95 -17.38 -3.08
N LYS A 147 -3.17 -16.42 -3.58
CA LYS A 147 -1.83 -16.67 -4.13
C LYS A 147 -0.80 -17.03 -3.03
N GLY A 148 -1.11 -16.83 -1.74
CA GLY A 148 -0.23 -17.15 -0.62
C GLY A 148 0.95 -16.18 -0.46
N LYS A 149 1.76 -16.38 0.60
CA LYS A 149 3.06 -15.70 0.79
C LYS A 149 4.06 -16.24 -0.24
N PRO A 150 5.06 -15.45 -0.70
CA PRO A 150 6.10 -16.01 -1.56
C PRO A 150 6.80 -17.17 -0.85
N LYS A 151 7.17 -18.19 -1.63
CA LYS A 151 7.92 -19.35 -1.16
C LYS A 151 9.37 -18.98 -0.87
#